data_AF-A0A6I6FPG9-F1
#
_entry.id   AF-A0A6I6FPG9-F1
#
_cell.length_a   1.000
_cell.length_b   1.000
_cell.length_c   1.000
_cell.angle_alpha   90.00
_cell.angle_beta   90.00
_cell.angle_gamma   90.00
#
_symmetry.space_group_name_H-M   'P 1'
#
loop_
_entity.id
_entity.type
_entity.pdbx_description
1 polymer ?
#
loop_
_entity_poly.entity_id
_entity_poly.type
_entity_poly.pdbx_seq_one_letter_code
_entity_poly.pdbx_strand_id
1 'polypeptide(L)'
;MPAVTVENPLTLPRVDAPTGAVPRPVLAVTTAPSGFEGEGFPVRRAFAGINYRYLDPFIMMDQMGEVEYGVGEAKGTPWHPHRGFETVTYLIDGTFVHQDSNGGGGTIRNGDTQWMTAGSGLLHIEAPPEKLVASGGLFHGLQLWVNLPAKDKMMDPRYQDIRGGQVQLLTSPDGGALLRVIAGELDGHEGPGITHTPITMIHATLRPGAEVTLPWRQDFNGLAYVLAGRGTVGTDRRPVHMGQTAVFGDGGSLIVRANAKQDGHTPDLEIILLGGQPIREPMAHYGPFVMNTREELQQAFDDFQAGRLGRVPAVHGMGETGIETG
;
A
#
# COMPACT_ATOMS: atom_id res chain seq x y z
N MET A 1 8.03 -12.25 4.09
CA MET A 1 8.19 -12.29 5.56
C MET A 1 7.64 -10.98 6.15
N PRO A 2 7.43 -10.81 7.47
CA PRO A 2 6.97 -9.52 7.99
C PRO A 2 8.01 -8.41 7.78
N ALA A 3 7.61 -7.27 7.23
CA ALA A 3 8.51 -6.16 6.86
C ALA A 3 9.19 -5.48 8.07
N VAL A 4 8.54 -5.49 9.23
CA VAL A 4 9.05 -4.94 10.51
C VAL A 4 8.66 -5.90 11.62
N THR A 5 9.59 -6.34 12.46
CA THR A 5 9.31 -7.31 13.53
C THR A 5 9.72 -6.78 14.89
N VAL A 6 9.22 -7.43 15.94
CA VAL A 6 9.65 -7.21 17.32
C VAL A 6 9.91 -8.58 17.95
N GLU A 7 10.93 -8.67 18.80
CA GLU A 7 11.28 -9.93 19.48
C GLU A 7 10.15 -10.39 20.42
N ASN A 8 9.56 -9.46 21.18
CA ASN A 8 8.48 -9.75 22.12
C ASN A 8 7.27 -8.82 21.89
N PRO A 9 6.23 -9.28 21.16
CA PRO A 9 5.01 -8.50 20.93
C PRO A 9 4.31 -8.02 22.20
N LEU A 10 4.42 -8.75 23.32
CA LEU A 10 3.76 -8.41 24.58
C LEU A 10 4.28 -7.12 25.24
N THR A 11 5.39 -6.57 24.73
CA THR A 11 5.94 -5.27 25.15
C THR A 11 5.32 -4.08 24.43
N LEU A 12 4.58 -4.32 23.35
CA LEU A 12 3.93 -3.28 22.57
C LEU A 12 2.63 -2.80 23.23
N PRO A 13 2.17 -1.58 22.92
CA PRO A 13 0.81 -1.16 23.26
C PRO A 13 -0.22 -2.13 22.66
N ARG A 14 -1.28 -2.38 23.42
CA ARG A 14 -2.33 -3.35 23.06
C ARG A 14 -3.51 -2.63 22.45
N VAL A 15 -4.12 -3.26 21.46
CA VAL A 15 -5.41 -2.85 20.91
C VAL A 15 -6.46 -3.83 21.41
N ASP A 16 -7.38 -3.34 22.23
CA ASP A 16 -8.46 -4.15 22.78
C ASP A 16 -9.63 -4.25 21.79
N ALA A 17 -10.40 -5.34 21.91
CA ALA A 17 -11.63 -5.44 21.15
C ALA A 17 -12.61 -4.34 21.59
N PRO A 18 -13.17 -3.55 20.65
CA PRO A 18 -14.06 -2.44 20.99
C PRO A 18 -15.33 -2.96 21.68
N THR A 19 -15.66 -2.39 22.84
CA THR A 19 -16.88 -2.74 23.58
C THR A 19 -18.10 -2.13 22.89
N GLY A 20 -19.07 -2.97 22.51
CA GLY A 20 -20.35 -2.53 21.94
C GLY A 20 -20.31 -2.08 20.47
N ALA A 21 -19.16 -2.17 19.80
CA ALA A 21 -19.09 -1.89 18.37
C ALA A 21 -19.77 -3.00 17.55
N VAL A 22 -20.58 -2.60 16.57
CA VAL A 22 -21.23 -3.53 15.65
C VAL A 22 -20.18 -4.07 14.66
N PRO A 23 -19.97 -5.40 14.56
CA PRO A 23 -19.03 -5.95 13.58
C PRO A 23 -19.43 -5.66 12.14
N ARG A 24 -18.46 -5.31 11.30
CA ARG A 24 -18.70 -5.11 9.87
C ARG A 24 -18.99 -6.45 9.18
N PRO A 25 -20.12 -6.61 8.46
CA PRO A 25 -20.39 -7.83 7.70
C PRO A 25 -19.45 -7.92 6.49
N VAL A 26 -19.15 -9.13 6.02
CA VAL A 26 -18.34 -9.34 4.81
C VAL A 26 -19.27 -9.36 3.60
N LEU A 27 -19.16 -8.37 2.73
CA LEU A 27 -20.01 -8.24 1.53
C LEU A 27 -19.53 -9.14 0.39
N ALA A 28 -18.22 -9.24 0.21
CA ALA A 28 -17.60 -10.00 -0.86
C ALA A 28 -16.18 -10.45 -0.47
N VAL A 29 -15.74 -11.53 -1.11
CA VAL A 29 -14.34 -11.93 -1.19
C VAL A 29 -14.01 -12.12 -2.66
N THR A 30 -13.00 -11.42 -3.16
CA THR A 30 -12.57 -11.48 -4.57
C THR A 30 -11.13 -11.99 -4.64
N THR A 31 -10.81 -12.70 -5.71
CA THR A 31 -9.44 -13.18 -5.97
C THR A 31 -8.77 -12.23 -6.96
N ALA A 32 -7.62 -11.70 -6.57
CA ALA A 32 -6.79 -10.84 -7.39
C ALA A 32 -6.24 -11.63 -8.59
N PRO A 33 -6.46 -11.19 -9.84
CA PRO A 33 -5.81 -11.76 -10.99
C PRO A 33 -4.32 -11.40 -10.97
N SER A 34 -3.49 -12.34 -11.40
CA SER A 34 -2.07 -12.10 -11.64
C SER A 34 -1.85 -11.45 -13.01
N GLY A 35 -0.83 -10.62 -13.12
CA GLY A 35 -0.41 -10.01 -14.38
C GLY A 35 1.02 -9.50 -14.30
N PHE A 36 1.39 -8.65 -15.24
CA PHE A 36 2.68 -7.97 -15.26
C PHE A 36 2.49 -6.46 -15.41
N GLU A 37 3.39 -5.68 -14.80
CA GLU A 37 3.50 -4.23 -14.95
C GLU A 37 4.91 -3.82 -15.44
N GLY A 38 5.01 -2.64 -16.04
CA GLY A 38 6.28 -2.10 -16.55
C GLY A 38 6.99 -3.08 -17.50
N GLU A 39 8.26 -3.36 -17.23
CA GLU A 39 9.09 -4.24 -18.07
C GLU A 39 8.98 -5.75 -17.74
N GLY A 40 7.97 -6.15 -16.96
CA GLY A 40 7.72 -7.56 -16.63
C GLY A 40 7.66 -7.87 -15.13
N PHE A 41 7.29 -6.91 -14.29
CA PHE A 41 7.11 -7.14 -12.86
C PHE A 41 5.85 -7.95 -12.59
N PRO A 42 5.94 -9.14 -11.97
CA PRO A 42 4.75 -9.90 -11.62
C PRO A 42 3.98 -9.17 -10.52
N VAL A 43 2.69 -8.96 -10.75
CA VAL A 43 1.78 -8.34 -9.79
C VAL A 43 0.51 -9.16 -9.60
N ARG A 44 -0.09 -9.03 -8.41
CA ARG A 44 -1.49 -9.40 -8.18
C ARG A 44 -2.32 -8.14 -7.95
N ARG A 45 -3.36 -7.95 -8.75
CA ARG A 45 -4.20 -6.74 -8.71
C ARG A 45 -5.29 -6.87 -7.66
N ALA A 46 -4.99 -6.47 -6.43
CA ALA A 46 -5.82 -6.72 -5.24
C ALA A 46 -7.26 -6.22 -5.38
N PHE A 47 -7.48 -5.10 -6.06
CA PHE A 47 -8.81 -4.48 -6.21
C PHE A 47 -9.54 -4.82 -7.50
N ALA A 48 -8.97 -5.66 -8.36
CA ALA A 48 -9.61 -6.01 -9.62
C ALA A 48 -10.98 -6.65 -9.40
N GLY A 49 -12.00 -6.13 -10.10
CA GLY A 49 -13.38 -6.61 -10.00
C GLY A 49 -14.16 -6.11 -8.80
N ILE A 50 -13.57 -5.29 -7.92
CA ILE A 50 -14.30 -4.64 -6.82
C ILE A 50 -14.88 -3.32 -7.32
N ASN A 51 -16.15 -3.06 -6.99
CA ASN A 51 -16.79 -1.80 -7.36
C ASN A 51 -16.14 -0.63 -6.58
N TYR A 52 -15.73 0.42 -7.29
CA TYR A 52 -15.05 1.59 -6.71
C TYR A 52 -15.79 2.25 -5.54
N ARG A 53 -17.12 2.16 -5.47
CA ARG A 53 -17.89 2.69 -4.32
C ARG A 53 -17.47 2.09 -2.97
N TYR A 54 -16.88 0.91 -2.98
CA TYR A 54 -16.35 0.23 -1.79
C TYR A 54 -14.84 0.43 -1.60
N LEU A 55 -14.17 1.01 -2.60
CA LEU A 55 -12.74 1.27 -2.59
C LEU A 55 -12.43 2.73 -2.28
N ASP A 56 -13.26 3.68 -2.73
CA ASP A 56 -13.09 5.13 -2.52
C ASP A 56 -12.64 5.42 -1.08
N PRO A 57 -11.40 5.93 -0.87
CA PRO A 57 -10.55 6.67 -1.82
C PRO A 57 -9.49 5.87 -2.60
N PHE A 58 -9.38 4.57 -2.40
CA PHE A 58 -8.36 3.74 -3.04
C PHE A 58 -8.69 3.45 -4.52
N ILE A 59 -7.75 3.74 -5.42
CA ILE A 59 -7.93 3.61 -6.87
C ILE A 59 -7.54 2.20 -7.33
N MET A 60 -6.35 1.78 -6.94
CA MET A 60 -5.80 0.46 -7.23
C MET A 60 -4.81 0.04 -6.15
N MET A 61 -4.59 -1.26 -6.02
CA MET A 61 -3.48 -1.79 -5.23
C MET A 61 -2.94 -3.04 -5.90
N ASP A 62 -1.63 -3.07 -6.07
CA ASP A 62 -0.90 -4.21 -6.60
C ASP A 62 0.02 -4.77 -5.52
N GLN A 63 -0.06 -6.08 -5.29
CA GLN A 63 1.02 -6.81 -4.63
C GLN A 63 2.09 -7.09 -5.67
N MET A 64 3.27 -6.53 -5.49
CA MET A 64 4.43 -6.76 -6.33
C MET A 64 5.21 -7.95 -5.79
N GLY A 65 5.53 -8.94 -6.64
CA GLY A 65 6.06 -10.23 -6.19
C GLY A 65 4.98 -11.09 -5.49
N GLU A 66 5.29 -11.95 -4.53
CA GLU A 66 6.60 -12.42 -4.04
C GLU A 66 7.36 -13.16 -5.14
N VAL A 67 8.55 -12.66 -5.51
CA VAL A 67 9.37 -13.25 -6.58
C VAL A 67 10.84 -13.25 -6.18
N GLU A 68 11.51 -14.37 -6.43
CA GLU A 68 12.96 -14.47 -6.32
C GLU A 68 13.56 -14.15 -7.69
N TYR A 69 14.21 -12.99 -7.83
CA TYR A 69 14.88 -12.63 -9.07
C TYR A 69 16.25 -13.29 -9.17
N GLY A 70 16.56 -13.86 -10.33
CA GLY A 70 17.93 -14.22 -10.70
C GLY A 70 18.78 -13.02 -11.07
N VAL A 71 20.08 -13.26 -11.29
CA VAL A 71 21.03 -12.25 -11.76
C VAL A 71 20.57 -11.66 -13.10
N GLY A 72 20.43 -10.33 -13.15
CA GLY A 72 20.01 -9.57 -14.33
C GLY A 72 18.51 -9.59 -14.63
N GLU A 73 17.69 -10.28 -13.82
CA GLU A 73 16.24 -10.40 -14.08
C GLU A 73 15.42 -9.26 -13.48
N ALA A 74 15.93 -8.61 -12.44
CA ALA A 74 15.28 -7.46 -11.83
C ALA A 74 15.28 -6.29 -12.84
N LYS A 75 14.08 -5.87 -13.26
CA LYS A 75 13.88 -4.70 -14.11
C LYS A 75 13.26 -3.57 -13.32
N GLY A 76 13.19 -2.36 -13.88
CA GLY A 76 12.55 -1.19 -13.29
C GLY A 76 11.37 -0.71 -14.13
N THR A 77 10.79 0.42 -13.76
CA THR A 77 9.90 1.18 -14.63
C THR A 77 10.72 2.21 -15.41
N PRO A 78 10.32 2.58 -16.63
CA PRO A 78 10.85 3.77 -17.27
C PRO A 78 10.31 5.04 -16.57
N TRP A 79 10.91 6.19 -16.86
CA TRP A 79 10.33 7.47 -16.48
C TRP A 79 8.88 7.57 -16.95
N HIS A 80 7.97 7.86 -16.02
CA HIS A 80 6.54 7.93 -16.31
C HIS A 80 5.87 9.02 -15.46
N PRO A 81 4.77 9.62 -15.96
CA PRO A 81 4.07 10.66 -15.23
C PRO A 81 3.08 10.08 -14.21
N HIS A 82 2.69 10.90 -13.24
CA HIS A 82 1.44 10.77 -12.46
C HIS A 82 0.83 12.15 -12.22
N ARG A 83 -0.50 12.23 -12.07
CA ARG A 83 -1.23 13.46 -11.68
C ARG A 83 -2.55 13.15 -10.97
N GLY A 84 -2.85 13.91 -9.92
CA GLY A 84 -4.16 14.01 -9.29
C GLY A 84 -4.44 13.00 -8.17
N PHE A 85 -3.43 12.25 -7.73
CA PHE A 85 -3.54 11.25 -6.67
C PHE A 85 -2.19 11.06 -5.95
N GLU A 86 -2.12 10.11 -5.03
CA GLU A 86 -0.90 9.72 -4.32
C GLU A 86 -0.54 8.27 -4.61
N THR A 87 0.75 7.97 -4.73
CA THR A 87 1.26 6.59 -4.77
C THR A 87 1.93 6.24 -3.45
N VAL A 88 1.66 5.04 -2.95
CA VAL A 88 2.23 4.52 -1.71
C VAL A 88 2.91 3.20 -2.03
N THR A 89 4.24 3.19 -1.91
CA THR A 89 5.07 2.00 -2.11
C THR A 89 5.51 1.49 -0.75
N TYR A 90 5.01 0.33 -0.33
CA TYR A 90 5.40 -0.32 0.91
C TYR A 90 6.23 -1.56 0.61
N LEU A 91 7.51 -1.57 1.00
CA LEU A 91 8.38 -2.72 0.77
C LEU A 91 8.42 -3.67 1.95
N ILE A 92 8.27 -4.95 1.63
CA ILE A 92 8.29 -6.05 2.60
C ILE A 92 9.65 -6.73 2.55
N ASP A 93 10.06 -7.14 1.35
CA ASP A 93 11.35 -7.78 1.08
C ASP A 93 11.99 -7.13 -0.17
N GLY A 94 13.28 -6.78 -0.10
CA GLY A 94 14.05 -6.24 -1.20
C GLY A 94 14.44 -4.76 -1.02
N THR A 95 14.86 -4.12 -2.11
CA THR A 95 15.23 -2.71 -2.10
C THR A 95 14.85 -2.10 -3.44
N PHE A 96 14.34 -0.87 -3.41
CA PHE A 96 14.05 -0.07 -4.59
C PHE A 96 14.78 1.27 -4.51
N VAL A 97 15.15 1.81 -5.66
CA VAL A 97 15.58 3.21 -5.80
C VAL A 97 14.54 3.94 -6.62
N HIS A 98 14.20 5.15 -6.19
CA HIS A 98 13.32 6.03 -6.95
C HIS A 98 13.97 7.41 -7.14
N GLN A 99 13.55 8.11 -8.19
CA GLN A 99 13.95 9.48 -8.48
C GLN A 99 12.82 10.20 -9.22
N ASP A 100 12.70 11.51 -9.01
CA ASP A 100 11.71 12.35 -9.69
C ASP A 100 12.28 13.60 -10.36
N SER A 101 11.43 14.26 -11.15
CA SER A 101 11.75 15.48 -11.89
C SER A 101 11.87 16.75 -11.03
N ASN A 102 11.51 16.67 -9.74
CA ASN A 102 11.58 17.78 -8.79
C ASN A 102 12.80 17.67 -7.86
N GLY A 103 13.71 16.73 -8.13
CA GLY A 103 14.95 16.53 -7.39
C GLY A 103 14.79 15.67 -6.13
N GLY A 104 13.61 15.11 -5.90
CA GLY A 104 13.45 14.05 -4.91
C GLY A 104 13.89 12.70 -5.44
N GLY A 105 13.79 11.70 -4.58
CA GLY A 105 14.34 10.37 -4.80
C GLY A 105 14.96 9.80 -3.54
N GLY A 106 15.26 8.51 -3.59
CA GLY A 106 15.79 7.82 -2.44
C GLY A 106 15.83 6.32 -2.61
N THR A 107 16.29 5.64 -1.56
CA THR A 107 16.24 4.19 -1.46
C THR A 107 15.16 3.77 -0.49
N ILE A 108 14.30 2.84 -0.92
CA ILE A 108 13.27 2.18 -0.12
C ILE A 108 13.80 0.80 0.24
N ARG A 109 13.83 0.45 1.53
CA ARG A 109 14.30 -0.84 2.04
C ARG A 109 13.16 -1.62 2.70
N ASN A 110 13.43 -2.85 3.15
CA ASN A 110 12.46 -3.64 3.92
C ASN A 110 11.85 -2.83 5.07
N GLY A 111 10.52 -2.80 5.12
CA GLY A 111 9.75 -2.08 6.13
C GLY A 111 9.53 -0.60 5.83
N ASP A 112 10.27 -0.02 4.87
CA ASP A 112 10.08 1.38 4.48
C ASP A 112 8.79 1.54 3.66
N THR A 113 8.17 2.70 3.80
CA THR A 113 7.06 3.17 2.96
C THR A 113 7.46 4.49 2.32
N GLN A 114 7.37 4.56 0.99
CA GLN A 114 7.42 5.82 0.26
C GLN A 114 5.99 6.28 0.00
N TRP A 115 5.68 7.52 0.36
CA TRP A 115 4.39 8.15 0.06
C TRP A 115 4.61 9.36 -0.84
N MET A 116 4.26 9.24 -2.10
CA MET A 116 4.41 10.30 -3.09
C MET A 116 3.06 10.94 -3.38
N THR A 117 2.90 12.20 -3.03
CA THR A 117 1.78 13.01 -3.50
C THR A 117 2.11 13.49 -4.92
N ALA A 118 1.40 13.00 -5.94
CA ALA A 118 1.63 13.45 -7.31
C ALA A 118 1.04 14.85 -7.56
N GLY A 119 -0.14 15.14 -7.00
CA GLY A 119 -0.75 16.47 -7.08
C GLY A 119 -0.87 16.98 -8.52
N SER A 120 -0.42 18.21 -8.78
CA SER A 120 -0.35 18.85 -10.11
C SER A 120 0.50 18.07 -11.13
N GLY A 121 1.27 17.10 -10.65
CA GLY A 121 1.91 16.06 -11.40
C GLY A 121 3.42 16.23 -11.53
N LEU A 122 4.07 15.09 -11.79
CA LEU A 122 5.52 14.92 -11.82
C LEU A 122 5.88 13.78 -12.77
N LEU A 123 7.16 13.68 -13.14
CA LEU A 123 7.75 12.46 -13.72
C LEU A 123 8.58 11.77 -12.65
N HIS A 124 8.51 10.44 -12.58
CA HIS A 124 9.39 9.66 -11.72
C HIS A 124 9.78 8.32 -12.35
N ILE A 125 10.81 7.72 -11.76
CA ILE A 125 11.34 6.42 -12.11
C ILE A 125 11.50 5.58 -10.85
N GLU A 126 11.21 4.29 -10.94
CA GLU A 126 11.42 3.31 -9.88
C GLU A 126 12.24 2.17 -10.47
N ALA A 127 13.48 1.96 -10.01
CA ALA A 127 14.34 0.91 -10.53
C ALA A 127 14.99 0.10 -9.40
N PRO A 128 15.20 -1.20 -9.62
CA PRO A 128 15.95 -2.02 -8.68
C PRO A 128 17.38 -1.44 -8.57
N PRO A 129 17.97 -1.42 -7.37
CA PRO A 129 19.35 -1.00 -7.22
C PRO A 129 20.28 -1.92 -8.02
N GLU A 130 21.40 -1.38 -8.51
CA GLU A 130 22.40 -2.11 -9.29
C GLU A 130 22.84 -3.40 -8.58
N LYS A 131 22.98 -3.36 -7.26
CA LYS A 131 23.29 -4.53 -6.44
C LYS A 131 22.24 -5.65 -6.57
N LEU A 132 20.94 -5.33 -6.58
CA LEU A 132 19.88 -6.33 -6.73
C LEU A 132 19.89 -6.91 -8.15
N VAL A 133 20.15 -6.09 -9.17
CA VAL A 133 20.34 -6.57 -10.55
C VAL A 133 21.53 -7.53 -10.62
N ALA A 134 22.63 -7.22 -9.91
CA ALA A 134 23.83 -8.03 -9.92
C ALA A 134 23.74 -9.32 -9.08
N SER A 135 23.02 -9.33 -7.96
CA SER A 135 22.95 -10.48 -7.05
C SER A 135 21.70 -11.33 -7.16
N GLY A 136 20.63 -10.80 -7.79
CA GLY A 136 19.29 -11.32 -7.57
C GLY A 136 18.81 -11.10 -6.14
N GLY A 137 17.61 -11.60 -5.84
CA GLY A 137 17.05 -11.56 -4.48
C GLY A 137 15.53 -11.54 -4.45
N LEU A 138 14.98 -11.83 -3.27
CA LEU A 138 13.57 -11.74 -2.98
C LEU A 138 13.07 -10.30 -3.09
N PHE A 139 12.01 -10.12 -3.88
CA PHE A 139 11.32 -8.87 -4.05
C PHE A 139 9.83 -9.04 -3.74
N HIS A 140 9.35 -8.26 -2.76
CA HIS A 140 7.96 -8.29 -2.33
C HIS A 140 7.55 -6.93 -1.74
N GLY A 141 6.43 -6.40 -2.21
CA GLY A 141 5.88 -5.15 -1.71
C GLY A 141 4.49 -4.87 -2.22
N LEU A 142 4.03 -3.65 -1.97
CA LEU A 142 2.73 -3.15 -2.41
C LEU A 142 2.89 -1.80 -3.08
N GLN A 143 2.15 -1.59 -4.16
CA GLN A 143 1.88 -0.28 -4.74
C GLN A 143 0.40 0.03 -4.52
N LEU A 144 0.08 1.08 -3.77
CA LEU A 144 -1.29 1.54 -3.52
C LEU A 144 -1.46 2.94 -4.13
N TRP A 145 -2.56 3.16 -4.83
CA TRP A 145 -2.94 4.50 -5.30
C TRP A 145 -4.10 5.03 -4.47
N VAL A 146 -3.92 6.21 -3.88
CA VAL A 146 -4.91 6.89 -3.03
C VAL A 146 -5.36 8.15 -3.75
N ASN A 147 -6.67 8.27 -4.02
CA ASN A 147 -7.23 9.42 -4.69
C ASN A 147 -7.12 10.68 -3.82
N LEU A 148 -6.93 11.84 -4.47
CA LEU A 148 -7.02 13.15 -3.83
C LEU A 148 -8.40 13.78 -4.10
N PRO A 149 -8.98 14.51 -3.14
CA PRO A 149 -10.15 15.35 -3.38
C PRO A 149 -9.85 16.41 -4.44
N ALA A 150 -10.87 16.86 -5.17
CA ALA A 150 -10.73 17.80 -6.30
C ALA A 150 -9.90 19.04 -5.94
N LYS A 151 -10.11 19.58 -4.74
CA LYS A 151 -9.39 20.75 -4.21
C LYS A 151 -7.87 20.54 -4.06
N ASP A 152 -7.42 19.30 -3.91
CA ASP A 152 -6.01 18.96 -3.62
C ASP A 152 -5.32 18.35 -4.84
N LYS A 153 -6.05 17.98 -5.91
CA LYS A 153 -5.48 17.35 -7.12
C LYS A 153 -4.44 18.18 -7.86
N MET A 154 -4.39 19.50 -7.63
CA MET A 154 -3.45 20.42 -8.28
C MET A 154 -2.43 21.01 -7.31
N MET A 155 -2.28 20.44 -6.12
CA MET A 155 -1.24 20.87 -5.19
C MET A 155 0.17 20.47 -5.65
N ASP A 156 1.19 21.09 -5.09
CA ASP A 156 2.58 20.77 -5.44
C ASP A 156 2.94 19.31 -5.08
N PRO A 157 3.69 18.61 -5.95
CA PRO A 157 4.25 17.30 -5.66
C PRO A 157 5.11 17.28 -4.38
N ARG A 158 5.04 16.17 -3.63
CA ARG A 158 5.89 15.97 -2.45
C ARG A 158 6.09 14.50 -2.11
N TYR A 159 7.11 14.22 -1.30
CA TYR A 159 7.43 12.89 -0.77
C TYR A 159 7.37 12.84 0.75
N GLN A 160 7.04 11.66 1.26
CA GLN A 160 7.26 11.28 2.65
C GLN A 160 8.00 9.95 2.66
N ASP A 161 9.22 9.98 3.19
CA ASP A 161 10.03 8.79 3.41
C ASP A 161 9.77 8.29 4.83
N ILE A 162 8.99 7.23 4.93
CA ILE A 162 8.67 6.60 6.22
C ILE A 162 9.58 5.39 6.37
N ARG A 163 10.55 5.47 7.27
CA ARG A 163 11.47 4.36 7.56
C ARG A 163 10.76 3.30 8.39
N GLY A 164 11.09 2.02 8.17
CA GLY A 164 10.44 0.91 8.89
C GLY A 164 10.51 1.02 10.42
N GLY A 165 11.58 1.63 10.96
CA GLY A 165 11.72 1.91 12.39
C GLY A 165 10.82 3.03 12.94
N GLN A 166 10.12 3.77 12.10
CA GLN A 166 9.19 4.85 12.49
C GLN A 166 7.73 4.38 12.53
N VAL A 167 7.43 3.19 12.01
CA VAL A 167 6.07 2.64 11.98
C VAL A 167 5.60 2.34 13.40
N GLN A 168 4.36 2.74 13.72
CA GLN A 168 3.77 2.46 15.03
C GLN A 168 3.41 0.97 15.12
N LEU A 169 4.06 0.26 16.05
CA LEU A 169 3.82 -1.15 16.32
C LEU A 169 2.83 -1.32 17.48
N LEU A 170 1.83 -2.17 17.28
CA LEU A 170 0.83 -2.54 18.28
C LEU A 170 0.65 -4.06 18.31
N THR A 171 -0.05 -4.57 19.31
CA THR A 171 -0.33 -6.01 19.42
C THR A 171 -1.75 -6.30 19.88
N SER A 172 -2.26 -7.51 19.61
CA SER A 172 -3.46 -8.00 20.28
C SER A 172 -3.20 -8.26 21.77
N PRO A 173 -4.24 -8.34 22.63
CA PRO A 173 -4.04 -8.45 24.08
C PRO A 173 -3.22 -9.68 24.50
N ASP A 174 -3.29 -10.76 23.72
CA ASP A 174 -2.58 -12.02 23.93
C ASP A 174 -1.22 -12.10 23.22
N GLY A 175 -0.81 -11.06 22.47
CA GLY A 175 0.43 -11.08 21.69
C GLY A 175 0.36 -11.93 20.40
N GLY A 176 -0.82 -12.44 20.04
CA GLY A 176 -1.04 -13.30 18.88
C GLY A 176 -1.02 -12.57 17.53
N ALA A 177 -1.24 -11.25 17.54
CA ALA A 177 -1.18 -10.39 16.35
C ALA A 177 -0.14 -9.28 16.54
N LEU A 178 0.63 -8.99 15.49
CA LEU A 178 1.49 -7.82 15.37
C LEU A 178 0.89 -6.88 14.33
N LEU A 179 0.64 -5.63 14.71
CA LEU A 179 0.00 -4.63 13.87
C LEU A 179 0.99 -3.49 13.59
N ARG A 180 1.18 -3.18 12.31
CA ARG A 180 2.02 -2.06 11.84
C ARG A 180 1.10 -0.96 11.31
N VAL A 181 0.89 0.11 12.08
CA VAL A 181 0.10 1.26 11.63
C VAL A 181 1.00 2.15 10.78
N ILE A 182 0.86 2.03 9.45
CA ILE A 182 1.71 2.72 8.47
C ILE A 182 1.23 4.16 8.27
N ALA A 183 -0.09 4.36 8.21
CA ALA A 183 -0.73 5.66 8.12
C ALA A 183 -2.11 5.63 8.79
N GLY A 184 -2.58 6.80 9.20
CA GLY A 184 -3.84 6.96 9.94
C GLY A 184 -3.68 6.65 11.41
N GLU A 185 -4.73 6.10 12.00
CA GLU A 185 -4.79 5.84 13.43
C GLU A 185 -5.57 4.53 13.71
N LEU A 186 -5.18 3.86 14.79
CA LEU A 186 -5.89 2.70 15.36
C LEU A 186 -5.87 2.74 16.89
N ASP A 187 -7.06 2.79 17.51
CA ASP A 187 -7.25 2.80 18.96
C ASP A 187 -6.47 3.89 19.72
N GLY A 188 -6.44 5.10 19.17
CA GLY A 188 -5.69 6.27 19.66
C GLY A 188 -4.21 6.28 19.28
N HIS A 189 -3.71 5.29 18.52
CA HIS A 189 -2.32 5.20 18.12
C HIS A 189 -2.13 5.62 16.65
N GLU A 190 -1.40 6.72 16.45
CA GLU A 190 -1.14 7.30 15.13
C GLU A 190 0.02 6.60 14.40
N GLY A 191 -0.15 6.36 13.10
CA GLY A 191 0.91 5.96 12.20
C GLY A 191 1.66 7.19 11.64
N PRO A 192 2.90 7.02 11.16
CA PRO A 192 3.74 8.14 10.71
C PRO A 192 3.31 8.78 9.38
N GLY A 193 2.53 8.08 8.55
CA GLY A 193 2.11 8.60 7.25
C GLY A 193 1.08 9.73 7.34
N ILE A 194 1.43 10.89 6.79
CA ILE A 194 0.55 12.05 6.69
C ILE A 194 -0.33 11.88 5.44
N THR A 195 -1.63 12.08 5.59
CA THR A 195 -2.61 11.80 4.54
C THR A 195 -3.44 13.05 4.24
N HIS A 196 -3.84 13.23 2.97
CA HIS A 196 -4.77 14.31 2.59
C HIS A 196 -6.23 13.87 2.67
N THR A 197 -6.48 12.64 2.26
CA THR A 197 -7.73 11.94 2.52
C THR A 197 -7.55 11.12 3.80
N PRO A 198 -8.41 11.25 4.82
CA PRO A 198 -8.31 10.45 6.02
C PRO A 198 -8.38 8.95 5.69
N ILE A 199 -7.28 8.25 5.92
CA ILE A 199 -7.17 6.80 5.72
C ILE A 199 -6.39 6.14 6.86
N THR A 200 -6.63 4.85 7.06
CA THR A 200 -5.88 3.95 7.93
C THR A 200 -5.33 2.81 7.08
N MET A 201 -4.02 2.59 7.14
CA MET A 201 -3.32 1.48 6.48
C MET A 201 -2.52 0.69 7.51
N ILE A 202 -2.85 -0.59 7.66
CA ILE A 202 -2.21 -1.48 8.62
C ILE A 202 -1.70 -2.74 7.93
N HIS A 203 -0.47 -3.14 8.24
CA HIS A 203 0.02 -4.48 7.93
C HIS A 203 0.00 -5.34 9.20
N ALA A 204 -0.89 -6.32 9.24
CA ALA A 204 -1.09 -7.21 10.38
C ALA A 204 -0.54 -8.62 10.10
N THR A 205 0.23 -9.12 11.05
CA THR A 205 0.70 -10.52 11.11
C THR A 205 -0.08 -11.23 12.21
N LEU A 206 -0.78 -12.33 11.90
CA LEU A 206 -1.48 -13.15 12.90
C LEU A 206 -0.87 -14.55 12.95
N ARG A 207 -0.45 -14.96 14.16
CA ARG A 207 0.06 -16.31 14.42
C ARG A 207 -1.04 -17.37 14.23
N PRO A 208 -0.68 -18.64 13.94
CA PRO A 208 -1.66 -19.70 13.81
C PRO A 208 -2.64 -19.77 14.99
N GLY A 209 -3.94 -19.68 14.69
CA GLY A 209 -5.01 -19.71 15.67
C GLY A 209 -5.31 -18.38 16.37
N ALA A 210 -4.51 -17.33 16.12
CA ALA A 210 -4.77 -16.00 16.65
C ALA A 210 -6.00 -15.35 16.00
N GLU A 211 -6.66 -14.50 16.79
CA GLU A 211 -7.82 -13.72 16.38
C GLU A 211 -7.65 -12.29 16.88
N VAL A 212 -8.03 -11.32 16.04
CA VAL A 212 -8.08 -9.92 16.44
C VAL A 212 -9.41 -9.31 16.01
N THR A 213 -9.99 -8.51 16.90
CA THR A 213 -11.12 -7.62 16.60
C THR A 213 -10.66 -6.19 16.81
N LEU A 214 -10.60 -5.41 15.75
CA LEU A 214 -10.06 -4.06 15.75
C LEU A 214 -11.18 -3.02 15.73
N PRO A 215 -11.08 -1.92 16.52
CA PRO A 215 -11.94 -0.77 16.33
C PRO A 215 -11.77 -0.23 14.90
N TRP A 216 -12.88 0.14 14.28
CA TRP A 216 -12.87 0.65 12.91
C TRP A 216 -13.82 1.82 12.77
N ARG A 217 -13.34 2.87 12.11
CA ARG A 217 -14.11 4.08 11.84
C ARG A 217 -15.34 3.75 10.98
N GLN A 218 -16.52 4.14 11.46
CA GLN A 218 -17.78 3.86 10.77
C GLN A 218 -17.94 4.69 9.49
N ASP A 219 -17.29 5.85 9.42
CA ASP A 219 -17.26 6.71 8.25
C ASP A 219 -16.23 6.28 7.20
N PHE A 220 -15.43 5.25 7.49
CA PHE A 220 -14.50 4.65 6.53
C PHE A 220 -15.10 3.43 5.84
N ASN A 221 -14.62 3.16 4.62
CA ASN A 221 -14.74 1.83 4.04
C ASN A 221 -13.89 0.80 4.85
N GLY A 222 -14.00 -0.48 4.53
CA GLY A 222 -13.20 -1.52 5.16
C GLY A 222 -12.81 -2.59 4.15
N LEU A 223 -11.50 -2.82 4.02
CA LEU A 223 -10.91 -3.79 3.10
C LEU A 223 -9.86 -4.60 3.84
N ALA A 224 -9.74 -5.89 3.51
CA ALA A 224 -8.65 -6.73 3.97
C ALA A 224 -8.08 -7.57 2.83
N TYR A 225 -6.81 -7.36 2.50
CA TYR A 225 -6.10 -8.09 1.45
C TYR A 225 -5.08 -9.05 2.04
N VAL A 226 -5.18 -10.33 1.70
CA VAL A 226 -4.28 -11.37 2.22
C VAL A 226 -3.02 -11.44 1.37
N LEU A 227 -1.89 -11.03 1.96
CA LEU A 227 -0.56 -11.09 1.34
C LEU A 227 -0.03 -12.53 1.30
N ALA A 228 -0.25 -13.27 2.39
CA ALA A 228 0.28 -14.61 2.60
C ALA A 228 -0.55 -15.37 3.66
N GLY A 229 -0.53 -16.70 3.60
CA GLY A 229 -1.27 -17.56 4.53
C GLY A 229 -2.78 -17.63 4.27
N ARG A 230 -3.51 -18.11 5.27
CA ARG A 230 -4.96 -18.35 5.21
C ARG A 230 -5.66 -18.12 6.54
N GLY A 231 -6.93 -17.73 6.45
CA GLY A 231 -7.72 -17.40 7.63
C GLY A 231 -9.19 -17.24 7.32
N THR A 232 -9.87 -16.54 8.23
CA THR A 232 -11.27 -16.14 8.06
C THR A 232 -11.47 -14.70 8.52
N VAL A 233 -12.48 -14.03 7.95
CA VAL A 233 -12.84 -12.66 8.28
C VAL A 233 -14.32 -12.51 8.61
N GLY A 234 -14.65 -11.49 9.41
CA GLY A 234 -16.02 -11.16 9.83
C GLY A 234 -16.62 -12.15 10.83
N THR A 235 -17.86 -11.89 11.24
CA THR A 235 -18.62 -12.76 12.17
C THR A 235 -18.93 -14.12 11.58
N ASP A 236 -19.20 -14.17 10.27
CA ASP A 236 -19.60 -15.38 9.56
C ASP A 236 -18.40 -16.26 9.18
N ARG A 237 -17.18 -15.89 9.63
CA ARG A 237 -15.94 -16.61 9.36
C ARG A 237 -15.74 -16.93 7.87
N ARG A 238 -15.93 -15.92 7.02
CA ARG A 238 -15.73 -16.07 5.57
C ARG A 238 -14.26 -16.44 5.29
N PRO A 239 -13.97 -17.54 4.58
CA PRO A 239 -12.60 -17.95 4.33
C PRO A 239 -11.89 -16.98 3.40
N VAL A 240 -10.61 -16.74 3.69
CA VAL A 240 -9.70 -15.95 2.87
C VAL A 240 -8.33 -16.61 2.82
N HIS A 241 -7.62 -16.46 1.71
CA HIS A 241 -6.24 -16.90 1.54
C HIS A 241 -5.47 -15.93 0.66
N MET A 242 -4.15 -16.14 0.53
CA MET A 242 -3.25 -15.34 -0.31
C MET A 242 -3.89 -14.92 -1.64
N GLY A 243 -3.74 -13.63 -1.97
CA GLY A 243 -4.25 -13.05 -3.21
C GLY A 243 -5.74 -12.72 -3.17
N GLN A 244 -6.41 -12.78 -2.02
CA GLN A 244 -7.82 -12.42 -1.90
C GLN A 244 -8.04 -11.12 -1.14
N THR A 245 -9.02 -10.34 -1.59
CA THR A 245 -9.51 -9.14 -0.92
C THR A 245 -10.91 -9.39 -0.38
N ALA A 246 -11.11 -9.17 0.91
CA ALA A 246 -12.42 -9.09 1.52
C ALA A 246 -12.90 -7.63 1.58
N VAL A 247 -14.16 -7.41 1.20
CA VAL A 247 -14.84 -6.11 1.29
C VAL A 247 -15.84 -6.17 2.44
N PHE A 248 -15.76 -5.20 3.35
CA PHE A 248 -16.63 -5.10 4.51
C PHE A 248 -17.73 -4.06 4.30
N GLY A 249 -18.92 -4.31 4.85
CA GLY A 249 -20.04 -3.38 4.91
C GLY A 249 -19.91 -2.43 6.08
N ASP A 250 -21.01 -1.81 6.52
CA ASP A 250 -21.00 -0.83 7.61
C ASP A 250 -20.87 -1.49 8.99
N GLY A 251 -20.24 -0.78 9.93
CA GLY A 251 -20.02 -1.24 11.30
C GLY A 251 -18.75 -0.64 11.93
N GLY A 252 -18.60 -0.82 13.23
CA GLY A 252 -17.53 -0.23 14.05
C GLY A 252 -16.33 -1.14 14.34
N SER A 253 -16.26 -2.36 13.78
CA SER A 253 -15.11 -3.24 13.98
C SER A 253 -14.81 -4.19 12.82
N LEU A 254 -13.52 -4.50 12.63
CA LEU A 254 -13.05 -5.55 11.73
C LEU A 254 -12.62 -6.78 12.53
N ILE A 255 -12.94 -7.97 12.03
CA ILE A 255 -12.53 -9.22 12.66
C ILE A 255 -11.71 -10.06 11.68
N VAL A 256 -10.53 -10.47 12.11
CA VAL A 256 -9.61 -11.32 11.33
C VAL A 256 -9.12 -12.47 12.20
N ARG A 257 -9.07 -13.67 11.64
CA ARG A 257 -8.62 -14.90 12.31
C ARG A 257 -7.64 -15.65 11.43
N ALA A 258 -6.48 -16.02 11.96
CA ALA A 258 -5.60 -16.97 11.30
C ALA A 258 -6.11 -18.39 11.51
N ASN A 259 -6.00 -19.24 10.48
CA ASN A 259 -6.23 -20.66 10.68
C ASN A 259 -5.22 -21.25 11.67
N ALA A 260 -5.65 -22.24 12.46
CA ALA A 260 -4.80 -22.93 13.44
C ALA A 260 -3.58 -23.65 12.81
N LYS A 261 -3.66 -23.95 11.50
CA LYS A 261 -2.56 -24.50 10.72
C LYS A 261 -2.38 -23.64 9.48
N GLN A 262 -1.15 -23.22 9.20
CA GLN A 262 -0.74 -22.53 7.98
C GLN A 262 0.05 -23.47 7.05
N ASP A 263 0.45 -22.98 5.87
CA ASP A 263 1.34 -23.70 4.95
C ASP A 263 2.81 -23.49 5.33
N GLY A 264 3.68 -24.43 4.95
CA GLY A 264 5.09 -24.43 5.39
C GLY A 264 5.88 -23.19 4.96
N HIS A 265 5.54 -22.58 3.81
CA HIS A 265 6.21 -21.39 3.28
C HIS A 265 5.55 -20.06 3.73
N THR A 266 4.40 -20.11 4.40
CA THR A 266 3.71 -18.94 4.97
C THR A 266 3.25 -19.28 6.39
N PRO A 267 4.14 -19.21 7.39
CA PRO A 267 3.86 -19.71 8.74
C PRO A 267 2.80 -18.91 9.51
N ASP A 268 2.52 -17.68 9.08
CA ASP A 268 1.56 -16.75 9.66
C ASP A 268 0.56 -16.27 8.59
N LEU A 269 -0.55 -15.69 9.04
CA LEU A 269 -1.45 -14.92 8.16
C LEU A 269 -0.93 -13.48 8.09
N GLU A 270 -0.52 -13.03 6.90
CA GLU A 270 -0.13 -11.65 6.63
C GLU A 270 -1.24 -10.96 5.86
N ILE A 271 -1.77 -9.86 6.40
CA ILE A 271 -2.94 -9.18 5.87
C ILE A 271 -2.78 -7.67 5.92
N ILE A 272 -3.18 -7.00 4.85
CA ILE A 272 -3.27 -5.55 4.76
C ILE A 272 -4.70 -5.14 5.05
N LEU A 273 -4.88 -4.27 6.04
CA LEU A 273 -6.16 -3.66 6.36
C LEU A 273 -6.15 -2.22 5.89
N LEU A 274 -7.17 -1.86 5.11
CA LEU A 274 -7.33 -0.53 4.54
C LEU A 274 -8.71 0.02 4.86
N GLY A 275 -8.72 1.25 5.34
CA GLY A 275 -9.92 2.03 5.58
C GLY A 275 -9.69 3.44 5.12
N GLY A 276 -10.63 4.01 4.40
CA GLY A 276 -10.56 5.41 4.01
C GLY A 276 -11.91 6.05 3.99
N GLN A 277 -11.95 7.33 4.32
CA GLN A 277 -13.15 8.14 4.17
C GLN A 277 -13.46 8.30 2.67
N PRO A 278 -14.61 7.82 2.18
CA PRO A 278 -14.96 8.00 0.78
C PRO A 278 -15.04 9.49 0.43
N ILE A 279 -14.36 9.89 -0.65
CA ILE A 279 -14.34 11.27 -1.15
C ILE A 279 -15.70 11.65 -1.74
N ARG A 280 -16.39 10.68 -2.38
CA ARG A 280 -17.71 10.86 -3.01
C ARG A 280 -17.75 11.95 -4.08
N GLU A 281 -16.65 12.10 -4.80
CA GLU A 281 -16.55 12.95 -5.98
C GLU A 281 -16.48 12.09 -7.25
N PRO A 282 -16.84 12.63 -8.43
CA PRO A 282 -16.56 11.97 -9.70
C PRO A 282 -15.07 11.68 -9.84
N MET A 283 -14.73 10.52 -10.41
CA MET A 283 -13.36 10.13 -10.73
C MET A 283 -13.27 9.76 -12.21
N ALA A 284 -12.48 10.53 -12.95
CA ALA A 284 -12.09 10.24 -14.31
C ALA A 284 -10.65 9.70 -14.30
N HIS A 285 -10.47 8.44 -14.69
CA HIS A 285 -9.18 7.75 -14.70
C HIS A 285 -8.81 7.34 -16.11
N TYR A 286 -7.62 7.73 -16.56
CA TYR A 286 -7.04 7.22 -17.78
C TYR A 286 -5.51 7.11 -17.65
N GLY A 287 -5.00 5.88 -17.66
CA GLY A 287 -3.58 5.57 -17.50
C GLY A 287 -2.99 6.20 -16.22
N PRO A 288 -1.95 7.05 -16.33
CA PRO A 288 -1.28 7.67 -15.19
C PRO A 288 -1.99 8.90 -14.61
N PHE A 289 -3.19 9.24 -15.08
CA PHE A 289 -3.89 10.45 -14.67
C PHE A 289 -5.24 10.12 -14.02
N VAL A 290 -5.48 10.68 -12.84
CA VAL A 290 -6.74 10.53 -12.11
C VAL A 290 -7.27 11.90 -11.73
N MET A 291 -8.25 12.39 -12.50
CA MET A 291 -8.90 13.69 -12.32
C MET A 291 -10.38 13.51 -11.96
N ASN A 292 -11.18 14.58 -11.91
CA ASN A 292 -12.62 14.48 -11.65
C ASN A 292 -13.43 14.45 -12.96
N THR A 293 -12.94 15.09 -14.02
CA THR A 293 -13.64 15.25 -15.31
C THR A 293 -12.80 14.79 -16.51
N ARG A 294 -13.46 14.60 -17.67
CA ARG A 294 -12.77 14.24 -18.92
C ARG A 294 -11.93 15.40 -19.44
N GLU A 295 -12.41 16.62 -19.26
CA GLU A 295 -11.74 17.87 -19.64
C GLU A 295 -10.43 18.02 -18.88
N GLU A 296 -10.42 17.74 -17.57
CA GLU A 296 -9.20 17.73 -16.76
C GLU A 296 -8.22 16.62 -17.18
N LEU A 297 -8.70 15.44 -17.57
CA LEU A 297 -7.84 14.40 -18.14
C LEU A 297 -7.19 14.86 -19.45
N GLN A 298 -7.97 15.48 -20.35
CA GLN A 298 -7.42 16.03 -21.59
C GLN A 298 -6.34 17.08 -21.29
N GLN A 299 -6.59 17.98 -20.33
CA GLN A 299 -5.60 18.96 -19.89
C GLN A 299 -4.34 18.29 -19.33
N ALA A 300 -4.46 17.20 -18.57
CA ALA A 300 -3.31 16.43 -18.08
C ALA A 300 -2.47 15.83 -19.21
N PHE A 301 -3.11 15.32 -20.26
CA PHE A 301 -2.44 14.86 -21.47
C PHE A 301 -1.71 16.00 -22.19
N ASP A 302 -2.39 17.12 -22.41
CA ASP A 302 -1.82 18.26 -23.10
C ASP A 302 -0.63 18.85 -22.31
N ASP A 303 -0.70 18.85 -20.99
CA ASP A 303 0.38 19.25 -20.09
C ASP A 303 1.58 18.31 -20.18
N PHE A 304 1.33 17.00 -20.18
CA PHE A 304 2.40 16.00 -20.34
C PHE A 304 3.11 16.16 -21.68
N GLN A 305 2.37 16.25 -22.79
CA GLN A 305 2.94 16.38 -24.14
C GLN A 305 3.74 17.68 -24.31
N ALA A 306 3.35 18.74 -23.62
CA ALA A 306 4.07 20.01 -23.62
C ALA A 306 5.23 20.07 -22.61
N GLY A 307 5.51 18.99 -21.87
CA GLY A 307 6.57 18.93 -20.87
C GLY A 307 6.31 19.81 -19.63
N ARG A 308 5.04 20.04 -19.28
CA ARG A 308 4.62 20.85 -18.11
C ARG A 308 4.56 20.03 -16.81
N LEU A 309 4.74 18.71 -16.88
CA LEU A 309 4.79 17.78 -15.73
C LEU A 309 6.21 17.56 -15.19
N GLY A 310 7.14 18.44 -15.53
CA GLY A 310 8.56 18.27 -15.25
C GLY A 310 9.32 17.72 -16.45
N ARG A 311 10.64 17.60 -16.29
CA ARG A 311 11.56 17.08 -17.30
C ARG A 311 12.44 16.01 -16.66
N VAL A 312 12.73 14.95 -17.42
CA VAL A 312 13.69 13.94 -17.01
C VAL A 312 15.05 14.62 -16.78
N PRO A 313 15.65 14.53 -15.58
CA PRO A 313 16.96 15.09 -15.31
C PRO A 313 18.02 14.50 -16.23
N ALA A 314 19.02 15.29 -16.63
CA ALA A 314 20.09 14.86 -17.52
C ALA A 314 21.13 13.91 -16.85
N VAL A 315 20.89 13.46 -15.62
CA VAL A 315 21.86 12.71 -14.82
C VAL A 315 21.94 11.25 -15.32
N HIS A 316 23.13 10.81 -15.70
CA HIS A 316 23.40 9.42 -16.05
C HIS A 316 23.72 8.60 -14.81
N GLY A 317 22.83 7.67 -14.44
CA GLY A 317 23.01 6.69 -13.37
C GLY A 317 22.34 7.11 -12.05
N MET A 318 21.45 6.25 -11.54
CA MET A 318 20.98 6.36 -10.15
C MET A 318 22.08 5.83 -9.24
N GLY A 319 22.93 6.73 -8.72
CA GLY A 319 23.95 6.37 -7.74
C GLY A 319 23.33 5.91 -6.42
N GLU A 320 23.98 4.98 -5.72
CA GLU A 320 23.58 4.52 -4.37
C GLU A 320 23.57 5.66 -3.34
N THR A 321 24.25 6.76 -3.61
CA THR A 321 24.26 7.98 -2.82
C THR A 321 23.40 9.02 -3.53
N GLY A 322 22.20 9.24 -3.03
CA GLY A 322 21.40 10.40 -3.43
C GLY A 322 22.24 11.66 -3.38
N ILE A 323 22.35 12.34 -4.54
CA ILE A 323 22.83 13.71 -4.77
C ILE A 323 23.97 14.14 -3.83
N GLU A 324 25.22 13.92 -4.23
CA GLU A 324 26.31 14.80 -3.79
C GLU A 324 26.16 16.14 -4.51
N THR A 325 25.78 17.17 -3.76
CA THR A 325 25.71 18.56 -4.22
C THR A 325 27.10 19.07 -4.55
N GLY A 326 27.34 19.43 -5.82
CA GLY A 326 28.42 20.30 -6.27
C GLY A 326 27.86 21.67 -6.67
#